data_AF-A0A380FM56-F1
#
_entry.id   AF-A0A380FM56-F1
#
_cell.length_a   1.000
_cell.length_b   1.000
_cell.length_c   1.000
_cell.angle_alpha   90.00
_cell.angle_beta   90.00
_cell.angle_gamma   90.00
#
_symmetry.space_group_name_H-M   'P 1'
#
loop_
_entity.id
_entity.type
_entity.pdbx_description
1 polymer ?
#
loop_
_entity_poly.entity_id
_entity_poly.type
_entity_poly.pdbx_seq_one_letter_code
_entity_poly.pdbx_strand_id
1 'polypeptide(L)' 'MVAKRLTGKKLAFVPILRAGLGMTQGILNLVPAARIGHVGLYRDPETLEAVEYFC' A
#
# COMPACT_ATOMS: atom_id res chain seq x y z
N MET A 1 -15.70 -27.26 -1.20
CA MET A 1 -14.34 -26.97 -1.72
C MET A 1 -13.46 -26.57 -0.56
N VAL A 2 -12.32 -27.23 -0.35
CA VAL A 2 -11.34 -26.84 0.67
C VAL A 2 -10.20 -26.12 -0.03
N ALA A 3 -10.16 -24.79 0.07
CA ALA A 3 -9.06 -23.99 -0.47
C ALA A 3 -7.93 -23.90 0.56
N LYS A 4 -6.68 -23.86 0.09
CA LYS A 4 -5.52 -23.63 0.96
C LYS A 4 -5.58 -22.22 1.55
N ARG A 5 -5.43 -22.10 2.87
CA ARG A 5 -5.44 -20.81 3.57
C ARG A 5 -4.00 -20.30 3.71
N LEU A 6 -3.79 -19.01 3.43
CA LEU A 6 -2.53 -18.35 3.75
C LEU A 6 -2.30 -18.40 5.27
N THR A 7 -1.11 -18.85 5.67
CA THR A 7 -0.67 -18.87 7.08
C THR A 7 -0.18 -17.48 7.48
N GLY A 8 -0.24 -17.13 8.77
CA GLY A 8 0.29 -15.87 9.30
C GLY A 8 -0.75 -14.79 9.65
N LYS A 9 -0.26 -13.58 9.97
CA LYS A 9 -1.08 -12.41 10.35
C LYS A 9 -1.73 -11.76 9.12
N LYS A 10 -2.76 -10.93 9.34
CA LYS A 10 -3.38 -10.12 8.29
C LYS A 10 -2.32 -9.31 7.54
N LEU A 11 -2.31 -9.42 6.21
CA LEU A 11 -1.45 -8.63 5.31
C LEU A 11 -1.68 -7.13 5.51
N ALA A 12 -0.70 -6.32 5.16
CA ALA A 12 -0.81 -4.87 5.15
C ALA A 12 -0.38 -4.31 3.80
N PHE A 13 -1.16 -3.39 3.25
CA PHE A 13 -0.83 -2.65 2.04
C PHE A 13 -0.55 -1.19 2.41
N VAL A 14 0.55 -0.65 1.91
CA VAL A 14 1.01 0.71 2.23
C VAL A 14 1.27 1.48 0.93
N PRO A 15 0.24 2.07 0.30
CA PRO A 15 0.42 2.93 -0.87
C PRO A 15 1.24 4.19 -0.55
N ILE A 16 2.12 4.55 -1.50
CA ILE A 16 2.77 5.86 -1.53
C ILE A 16 1.79 6.87 -2.11
N LEU A 17 1.47 7.90 -1.33
CA LEU A 17 0.60 8.97 -1.75
C LEU A 17 1.31 9.84 -2.82
N ARG A 18 0.66 10.24 -3.92
CA ARG A 18 -0.77 10.08 -4.22
C ARG A 18 -1.05 8.92 -5.20
N ALA A 19 -0.08 8.58 -6.05
CA ALA A 19 -0.28 7.63 -7.15
C ALA A 19 -0.67 6.22 -6.69
N GLY A 20 -0.19 5.78 -5.52
CA GLY A 20 -0.50 4.45 -4.96
C GLY A 20 -1.99 4.23 -4.64
N LEU A 21 -2.78 5.29 -4.48
CA LEU A 21 -4.23 5.18 -4.22
C LEU A 21 -4.96 4.49 -5.39
N GLY A 22 -4.51 4.68 -6.62
CA GLY A 22 -5.12 4.04 -7.81
C GLY A 22 -5.04 2.51 -7.79
N MET A 23 -4.06 1.94 -7.09
CA MET A 23 -3.88 0.49 -6.97
C MET A 23 -4.58 -0.11 -5.74
N THR A 24 -4.92 0.74 -4.77
CA THR A 24 -5.36 0.30 -3.44
C THR A 24 -6.68 -0.46 -3.51
N GLN A 25 -7.66 0.06 -4.27
CA GLN A 25 -8.97 -0.57 -4.40
C GLN A 25 -8.89 -1.96 -5.06
N GLY A 26 -8.08 -2.10 -6.12
CA GLY A 26 -7.93 -3.36 -6.83
C GLY A 26 -7.34 -4.47 -5.95
N ILE A 27 -6.33 -4.14 -5.16
CA ILE A 27 -5.68 -5.08 -4.26
C ILE A 27 -6.58 -5.47 -3.07
N LEU A 28 -7.36 -4.53 -2.53
CA LEU A 28 -8.32 -4.81 -1.46
C LEU A 28 -9.46 -5.73 -1.89
N ASN A 29 -9.87 -5.65 -3.16
CA ASN A 29 -10.86 -6.58 -3.70
C ASN A 29 -10.36 -8.03 -3.68
N LEU A 30 -9.04 -8.24 -3.83
CA LEU A 30 -8.41 -9.57 -3.77
C LEU A 30 -8.16 -10.03 -2.33
N VAL A 31 -7.76 -9.12 -1.44
CA VAL A 31 -7.51 -9.42 -0.03
C VAL A 31 -8.26 -8.45 0.89
N PRO A 32 -9.57 -8.65 1.13
CA PRO A 32 -10.39 -7.73 1.92
C PRO A 32 -9.99 -7.62 3.39
N ALA A 33 -9.32 -8.66 3.92
CA ALA A 33 -8.89 -8.70 5.31
C ALA A 33 -7.57 -7.94 5.57
N ALA A 34 -6.94 -7.38 4.53
CA ALA A 34 -5.70 -6.64 4.69
C ALA A 34 -5.91 -5.31 5.41
N ARG A 35 -4.88 -4.86 6.14
CA ARG A 35 -4.83 -3.53 6.75
C ARG A 35 -4.25 -2.54 5.75
N ILE A 36 -4.63 -1.27 5.87
CA ILE A 36 -4.12 -0.19 5.02
C ILE A 36 -3.38 0.80 5.91
N GLY A 37 -2.13 1.10 5.56
CA GLY A 37 -1.39 2.27 6.03
C GLY A 37 -1.13 3.21 4.86
N HIS A 38 -0.78 4.47 5.12
CA HIS A 38 -0.46 5.42 4.04
C HIS A 38 0.89 6.06 4.35
N VAL A 39 1.71 6.27 3.32
CA VAL A 39 2.97 7.00 3.46
C VAL A 39 3.01 8.08 2.39
N GLY A 40 3.28 9.32 2.80
CA GLY A 40 3.44 10.46 1.92
C GLY A 40 4.90 10.69 1.59
N LEU A 41 5.30 10.35 0.37
CA LEU A 41 6.60 10.69 -0.20
C LEU A 41 6.39 11.40 -1.54
N TYR A 42 7.18 12.41 -1.83
CA TYR A 42 7.33 12.92 -3.19
C TYR A 42 8.81 12.91 -3.58
N ARG A 43 9.07 12.95 -4.89
CA ARG A 43 10.44 13.04 -5.41
C ARG A 43 10.77 14.50 -5.67
N ASP A 44 11.85 14.99 -5.10
CA ASP A 44 12.37 16.31 -5.41
C ASP A 44 12.72 16.39 -6.92
N PRO A 45 12.26 17.40 -7.68
CA PRO A 45 12.53 17.50 -9.11
C PRO A 45 14.00 17.75 -9.47
N GLU A 46 14.78 18.36 -8.57
CA GLU A 46 16.16 18.77 -8.81
C GLU A 46 17.14 17.72 -8.27
N THR A 47 16.96 17.27 -7.02
CA THR A 47 17.87 16.31 -6.38
C THR A 47 17.50 14.86 -6.66
N LEU A 48 16.25 14.62 -7.08
CA LEU A 48 15.66 13.29 -7.26
C LEU A 48 15.53 12.46 -5.97
N GLU A 49 15.77 13.07 -4.81
CA GLU A 49 15.64 12.42 -3.52
C GLU A 49 14.18 12.30 -3.09
N ALA A 50 13.90 11.35 -2.19
CA ALA A 50 12.59 11.16 -1.61
C ALA A 50 12.40 12.07 -0.40
N VAL A 51 11.33 12.84 -0.38
CA VAL A 51 10.96 13.73 0.72
C VAL A 51 9.69 13.24 1.38
N GLU A 52 9.78 12.93 2.67
CA GLU A 52 8.65 12.51 3.51
C GLU A 52 7.80 13.72 3.95
N TYR A 53 6.48 13.58 3.85
CA TYR A 53 5.53 14.62 4.29
C TYR A 53 4.36 14.09 5.13
N PHE A 54 4.19 12.77 5.23
CA PHE A 54 3.07 12.15 5.96
C PHE A 54 3.38 10.70 6.35
N CYS A 55 3.07 10.34 7.60
CA CYS A 55 3.13 8.97 8.13
C CYS A 55 1.87 8.67 8.96
#